data_AF-A0A432QFG5-F1
#
_entry.id   AF-A0A432QFG5-F1
#
_cell.length_a   1.000
_cell.length_b   1.000
_cell.length_c   1.000
_cell.angle_alpha   90.00
_cell.angle_beta   90.00
_cell.angle_gamma   90.00
#
_symmetry.space_group_name_H-M   'P 1'
#
loop_
_entity.id
_entity.type
_entity.pdbx_description
1 polymer ?
#
loop_
_entity_poly.entity_id
_entity_poly.type
_entity_poly.pdbx_seq_one_letter_code
_entity_poly.pdbx_strand_id
1 'polypeptide(L)'
;FVEQFGDEAHRQGYCLYKMGCKGPQTFANCPAVRFNDADVWPVSCGHGCVGCTEPDFWDTMSPFYERLPGVTIPAGGRGIIDAATSKGKVILGAAAGAVGIHAAVGVGKKIFGNNEDE
;
A
#
# COMPACT_ATOMS: atom_id res chain seq x y z
N PHE A 1 3.89 -0.63 -1.18
CA PHE A 1 4.63 -1.90 -1.39
C PHE A 1 5.60 -1.67 -2.53
N VAL A 2 6.67 -2.44 -2.58
CA VAL A 2 7.50 -2.55 -3.80
C VAL A 2 6.73 -3.37 -4.82
N GLU A 3 6.65 -2.90 -6.07
CA GLU A 3 5.99 -3.60 -7.18
C GLU A 3 7.02 -4.12 -8.19
N GLN A 4 8.19 -3.48 -8.26
CA GLN A 4 9.30 -3.90 -9.10
C GLN A 4 10.64 -3.50 -8.47
N PHE A 5 11.70 -4.28 -8.72
CA PHE A 5 13.03 -3.93 -8.23
C PHE A 5 13.50 -2.60 -8.81
N GLY A 6 13.74 -1.64 -7.91
CA GLY A 6 14.29 -0.33 -8.24
C GLY A 6 13.25 0.76 -8.48
N ASP A 7 11.96 0.45 -8.31
CA ASP A 7 10.92 1.49 -8.22
C ASP A 7 11.14 2.41 -7.01
N GLU A 8 10.36 3.50 -6.98
CA GLU A 8 10.45 4.49 -5.90
C GLU A 8 10.18 3.85 -4.53
N ALA A 9 9.23 2.93 -4.46
CA ALA A 9 8.91 2.21 -3.22
C ALA A 9 10.10 1.34 -2.75
N HIS A 10 10.84 0.71 -3.66
CA HIS A 10 12.03 -0.09 -3.37
C HIS A 10 13.14 0.79 -2.80
N ARG A 11 13.37 1.94 -3.44
CA ARG A 11 14.36 2.93 -3.00
C ARG A 11 14.02 3.52 -1.62
N GLN A 12 12.74 3.61 -1.31
CA GLN A 12 12.24 4.07 -0.01
C GLN A 12 12.13 2.96 1.04
N GLY A 13 12.54 1.72 0.74
CA GLY A 13 12.52 0.61 1.71
C GLY A 13 11.12 0.11 2.07
N TYR A 14 10.15 0.20 1.14
CA TYR A 14 8.79 -0.26 1.40
C TYR A 14 8.73 -1.80 1.49
N CYS A 15 7.62 -2.31 2.03
CA CYS A 15 7.40 -3.74 2.19
C CYS A 15 7.52 -4.51 0.86
N LEU A 16 8.31 -5.59 0.88
CA LEU A 16 8.63 -6.50 -0.22
C LEU A 16 7.63 -7.65 -0.38
N TYR A 17 6.48 -7.63 0.31
CA TYR A 17 5.49 -8.71 0.24
C TYR A 17 5.04 -9.01 -1.19
N LYS A 18 4.83 -7.96 -2.01
CA LYS A 18 4.43 -8.12 -3.41
C LYS A 18 5.55 -8.63 -4.33
N MET A 19 6.80 -8.55 -3.87
CA MET A 19 7.99 -9.14 -4.50
C MET A 19 8.26 -10.58 -4.01
N GLY A 20 7.34 -11.17 -3.25
CA GLY A 20 7.39 -12.56 -2.82
C GLY A 20 8.08 -12.83 -1.48
N CYS A 21 8.29 -11.81 -0.64
CA CYS A 21 8.87 -12.00 0.69
C CYS A 21 8.12 -13.07 1.51
N LYS A 22 8.86 -14.10 1.94
CA LYS A 22 8.35 -15.25 2.71
C LYS A 22 8.38 -15.06 4.22
N GLY A 23 8.91 -13.93 4.68
CA GLY A 23 9.03 -13.58 6.10
C GLY A 23 7.77 -13.78 6.94
N PRO A 24 6.54 -13.51 6.43
CA PRO A 24 5.31 -13.78 7.18
C PRO A 24 5.11 -15.23 7.63
N GLN A 25 5.80 -16.19 7.00
CA GLN A 25 5.76 -17.62 7.33
C GLN A 25 7.17 -18.19 7.55
N THR A 26 8.12 -17.38 8.00
CA THR A 26 9.49 -17.82 8.30
C THR A 26 9.85 -17.51 9.76
N PHE A 27 10.12 -18.53 10.54
CA PHE A 27 10.52 -18.47 11.94
C PHE A 27 12.03 -18.29 12.06
N ALA A 28 12.47 -17.04 12.00
CA ALA A 28 13.87 -16.67 12.17
C ALA A 28 14.02 -15.34 12.92
N ASN A 29 15.14 -15.17 13.61
CA ASN A 29 15.47 -13.94 14.33
C ASN A 29 16.18 -12.88 13.45
N CYS A 30 16.30 -13.11 12.13
CA CYS A 30 16.93 -12.20 11.17
C CYS A 30 16.54 -10.70 11.32
N PRO A 31 15.25 -10.33 11.49
CA PRO A 31 14.88 -8.93 11.67
C PRO A 31 15.27 -8.34 13.03
N ALA A 32 15.59 -9.18 14.02
CA ALA A 32 15.91 -8.76 15.39
C ALA A 32 17.42 -8.77 15.67
N VAL A 33 18.12 -9.86 15.35
CA VAL A 33 19.56 -9.99 15.64
C VAL A 33 20.47 -9.50 14.51
N ARG A 34 19.94 -9.45 13.28
CA ARG A 34 20.68 -9.03 12.08
C ARG A 34 21.87 -9.95 11.78
N PHE A 35 22.65 -9.58 10.77
CA PHE A 35 23.73 -10.39 10.19
C PHE A 35 25.05 -9.63 10.26
N ASN A 36 26.11 -10.36 10.60
CA ASN A 36 27.52 -9.97 10.43
C ASN A 36 27.93 -8.66 11.10
N ASP A 37 27.30 -8.29 12.22
CA ASP A 37 27.53 -7.00 12.92
C ASP A 37 27.36 -5.76 12.03
N ALA A 38 26.68 -5.91 10.89
CA ALA A 38 26.46 -4.86 9.90
C ALA A 38 25.04 -4.29 9.95
N ASP A 39 24.23 -4.69 10.95
CA ASP A 39 22.81 -4.31 11.10
C ASP A 39 21.97 -4.57 9.83
N VAL A 40 22.33 -5.62 9.08
CA VAL A 40 21.63 -6.01 7.85
C VAL A 40 20.95 -7.37 7.96
N TRP A 41 19.99 -7.61 7.07
CA TRP A 41 19.31 -8.87 6.83
C TRP A 41 18.69 -8.79 5.42
N PRO A 42 18.21 -9.89 4.81
CA PRO A 42 17.79 -9.87 3.40
C PRO A 42 16.85 -8.72 3.04
N VAL A 43 15.84 -8.48 3.89
CA VAL A 43 14.81 -7.44 3.66
C VAL A 43 15.36 -6.02 3.77
N SER A 44 16.31 -5.75 4.69
CA SER A 44 16.95 -4.42 4.73
C SER A 44 17.85 -4.17 3.52
N CYS A 45 18.35 -5.23 2.89
CA CYS A 45 19.15 -5.15 1.68
C CYS A 45 18.30 -5.10 0.39
N GLY A 46 16.97 -5.00 0.49
CA GLY A 46 16.07 -4.90 -0.66
C GLY A 46 15.62 -6.24 -1.26
N HIS A 47 16.01 -7.37 -0.68
CA HIS A 47 15.54 -8.69 -1.14
C HIS A 47 14.56 -9.33 -0.16
N GLY A 48 13.47 -9.90 -0.69
CA GLY A 48 12.50 -10.62 0.14
C GLY A 48 13.16 -11.80 0.88
N CYS A 49 12.67 -12.12 2.08
CA CYS A 49 13.01 -13.39 2.70
C CYS A 49 12.62 -14.55 1.76
N VAL A 50 13.47 -15.57 1.64
CA VAL A 50 13.19 -16.77 0.83
C VAL A 50 12.69 -17.96 1.66
N GLY A 51 12.70 -17.83 3.00
CA GLY A 51 12.22 -18.87 3.91
C GLY A 51 13.26 -19.93 4.28
N CYS A 52 14.56 -19.61 4.22
CA CYS A 52 15.64 -20.60 4.36
C CYS A 52 15.71 -21.35 5.71
N THR A 53 14.97 -20.92 6.73
CA THR A 53 14.87 -21.62 8.03
C THR A 53 13.69 -22.57 8.12
N GLU A 54 12.80 -22.57 7.12
CA GLU A 54 11.65 -23.47 7.09
C GLU A 54 12.00 -24.80 6.43
N PRO A 55 11.35 -25.91 6.86
CA PRO A 55 11.49 -27.20 6.19
C PRO A 55 11.14 -27.12 4.71
N ASP A 56 11.98 -27.77 3.89
CA ASP A 56 11.76 -27.94 2.45
C ASP A 56 11.49 -26.62 1.70
N PHE A 57 12.08 -25.50 2.12
CA PHE A 57 11.75 -24.18 1.60
C PHE A 57 11.93 -24.04 0.07
N TRP A 58 12.83 -24.81 -0.54
CA TRP A 58 12.96 -24.84 -2.01
C TRP A 58 11.69 -25.33 -2.70
N ASP A 59 10.92 -26.22 -2.06
CA ASP A 59 9.68 -26.79 -2.60
C ASP A 59 8.42 -26.10 -2.03
N THR A 60 8.47 -25.63 -0.79
CA THR A 60 7.31 -25.04 -0.10
C THR A 60 7.21 -23.52 -0.24
N MET A 61 8.32 -22.84 -0.55
CA MET A 61 8.40 -21.39 -0.68
C MET A 61 8.75 -20.94 -2.10
N SER A 62 9.04 -21.85 -3.04
CA SER A 62 9.16 -21.47 -4.45
C SER A 62 7.78 -21.38 -5.11
N PRO A 63 7.61 -20.50 -6.12
CA PRO A 63 8.57 -19.51 -6.61
C PRO A 63 8.83 -18.36 -5.64
N PHE A 64 10.09 -17.95 -5.48
CA PHE A 64 10.46 -16.95 -4.45
C PHE A 64 9.86 -15.57 -4.68
N TYR A 65 9.59 -15.20 -5.94
CA TYR A 65 9.04 -13.89 -6.28
C TYR A 65 7.51 -13.84 -6.32
N GLU A 66 6.85 -14.96 -6.04
CA GLU A 66 5.39 -15.01 -5.92
C GLU A 66 4.93 -14.77 -4.47
N ARG A 67 3.74 -14.20 -4.32
CA ARG A 67 3.19 -13.90 -2.99
C ARG A 67 2.81 -15.18 -2.27
N LEU A 68 3.04 -15.21 -0.97
CA LEU A 68 2.49 -16.27 -0.12
C LEU A 68 0.95 -16.23 -0.13
N PRO A 69 0.27 -17.36 -0.34
CA PRO A 69 -1.16 -17.44 -0.11
C PRO A 69 -1.47 -17.32 1.39
N GLY A 70 -2.68 -16.87 1.72
CA GLY A 70 -3.15 -16.87 3.12
C GLY A 70 -2.59 -15.77 4.03
N VAL A 71 -1.71 -14.90 3.55
CA VAL A 71 -1.24 -13.74 4.33
C VAL A 71 -2.26 -12.61 4.26
N THR A 72 -2.90 -12.32 5.40
CA THR A 72 -3.88 -11.23 5.51
C THR A 72 -3.16 -9.90 5.66
N ILE A 73 -3.21 -9.09 4.62
CA ILE A 73 -2.75 -7.70 4.64
C ILE A 73 -3.93 -6.79 5.04
N PRO A 74 -3.76 -5.88 6.01
CA PRO A 74 -4.82 -4.97 6.44
C PRO A 74 -5.47 -4.20 5.29
N ALA A 75 -6.73 -3.82 5.51
CA ALA A 75 -7.53 -3.06 4.56
C ALA A 75 -7.67 -3.72 3.17
N GLY A 76 -7.76 -5.06 3.16
CA GLY A 76 -8.04 -5.85 1.97
C GLY A 76 -6.87 -5.91 0.98
N GLY A 77 -5.64 -6.11 1.45
CA GLY A 77 -4.51 -6.26 0.53
C GLY A 77 -3.76 -4.96 0.17
N ARG A 78 -4.32 -3.79 0.51
CA ARG A 78 -3.78 -2.49 0.06
C ARG A 78 -2.84 -1.82 1.06
N GLY A 79 -2.91 -2.21 2.33
CA GLY A 79 -2.24 -1.49 3.40
C GLY A 79 -3.08 -0.31 3.89
N ILE A 80 -2.90 0.04 5.17
CA ILE A 80 -3.82 0.96 5.86
C ILE A 80 -3.78 2.39 5.31
N ILE A 81 -2.59 2.87 4.90
CA ILE A 81 -2.40 4.22 4.37
C ILE A 81 -3.05 4.38 3.00
N ASP A 82 -2.84 3.42 2.09
CA ASP A 82 -3.45 3.48 0.76
C ASP A 82 -4.98 3.38 0.85
N ALA A 83 -5.47 2.48 1.70
CA ALA A 83 -6.90 2.34 1.92
C ALA A 83 -7.55 3.59 2.53
N ALA A 84 -6.90 4.21 3.52
CA ALA A 84 -7.36 5.46 4.12
C ALA A 84 -7.33 6.61 3.11
N THR A 85 -6.24 6.74 2.35
CA THR A 85 -6.07 7.79 1.32
C THR A 85 -7.13 7.66 0.24
N SER A 86 -7.39 6.44 -0.24
CA SER A 86 -8.42 6.15 -1.22
C SER A 86 -9.82 6.55 -0.72
N LYS A 87 -10.18 6.18 0.51
CA LYS A 87 -11.45 6.60 1.12
C LYS A 87 -11.53 8.12 1.31
N GLY A 88 -10.45 8.74 1.77
CA GLY A 88 -10.36 10.19 1.95
C GLY A 88 -10.57 10.95 0.64
N LYS A 89 -9.98 10.50 -0.46
CA LYS A 89 -10.17 11.09 -1.80
C LYS A 89 -11.64 11.04 -2.26
N VAL A 90 -12.34 9.93 -2.01
CA VAL A 90 -13.77 9.80 -2.35
C VAL A 90 -14.61 10.79 -1.55
N ILE A 91 -14.38 10.88 -0.23
CA ILE A 91 -15.10 11.81 0.64
C ILE A 91 -14.84 13.26 0.22
N LEU A 92 -13.57 13.61 -0.03
CA LEU A 92 -13.17 14.93 -0.48
C LEU A 92 -13.84 15.29 -1.82
N GLY A 93 -13.83 14.37 -2.78
CA GLY A 93 -14.46 14.57 -4.08
C GLY A 93 -15.98 14.79 -3.98
N ALA A 94 -16.66 14.01 -3.14
CA ALA A 94 -18.09 14.17 -2.90
C ALA A 94 -18.41 15.52 -2.25
N ALA A 95 -17.65 15.93 -1.24
CA ALA A 95 -17.82 17.22 -0.57
C ALA A 95 -17.58 18.40 -1.54
N ALA A 96 -16.49 18.34 -2.33
CA ALA A 96 -16.18 19.36 -3.33
C ALA A 96 -17.29 19.48 -4.39
N GLY A 97 -17.81 18.34 -4.86
CA GLY A 97 -18.94 18.30 -5.79
C GLY A 97 -20.20 18.96 -5.20
N ALA A 98 -20.55 18.64 -3.96
CA ALA A 98 -21.70 19.23 -3.28
C ALA A 98 -21.57 20.75 -3.12
N VAL A 99 -20.40 21.23 -2.69
CA VAL A 99 -20.12 22.67 -2.56
C VAL A 99 -20.19 23.36 -3.93
N GLY A 100 -19.62 22.75 -4.98
CA GLY A 100 -19.67 23.29 -6.34
C GLY A 100 -21.11 23.42 -6.87
N ILE A 101 -21.93 22.39 -6.67
CA ILE A 101 -23.37 22.42 -7.04
C ILE A 101 -24.11 23.51 -6.26
N HIS A 102 -23.89 23.60 -4.95
CA HIS A 102 -24.53 24.61 -4.11
C HIS A 102 -24.20 26.04 -4.58
N ALA A 103 -22.92 26.30 -4.88
CA ALA A 103 -22.49 27.60 -5.40
C ALA A 103 -23.09 27.92 -6.77
N ALA A 104 -23.10 26.95 -7.70
CA ALA A 104 -23.65 27.12 -9.04
C ALA A 104 -25.16 27.42 -9.02
N VAL A 105 -25.92 26.68 -8.21
CA VAL A 105 -27.37 26.92 -8.02
C VAL A 105 -27.61 28.29 -7.39
N GLY A 106 -26.80 28.69 -6.40
CA GLY A 106 -26.91 30.00 -5.76
C GLY A 106 -26.69 31.17 -6.74
N VAL A 107 -25.64 31.09 -7.56
CA VAL A 107 -25.35 32.10 -8.60
C VAL A 107 -26.45 32.10 -9.66
N GLY A 108 -26.90 30.92 -10.13
CA GLY A 108 -27.99 30.80 -11.08
C GLY A 108 -29.28 31.45 -10.58
N LYS A 109 -29.71 31.15 -9.35
CA LYS A 109 -30.89 31.79 -8.73
C LYS A 109 -30.76 33.31 -8.66
N LYS A 110 -29.58 33.84 -8.32
CA LYS A 110 -29.36 35.28 -8.25
C LYS A 110 -29.44 35.96 -9.62
N ILE A 111 -28.92 35.32 -10.67
CA ILE A 111 -28.92 35.88 -12.03
C ILE A 111 -30.33 35.82 -12.65
N PHE A 112 -31.02 34.69 -12.53
CA PHE A 112 -32.32 34.50 -13.18
C PHE A 112 -33.50 34.99 -12.34
N GLY A 113 -33.41 34.96 -11.01
CA GLY A 113 -34.48 35.44 -10.12
C GLY A 113 -34.60 36.97 -10.10
N ASN A 114 -33.52 37.71 -10.35
CA ASN A 114 -33.58 39.17 -10.45
C ASN A 114 -34.23 39.68 -11.76
N ASN A 115 -34.40 38.83 -12.77
CA ASN A 115 -34.98 39.21 -14.07
C ASN A 115 -36.51 39.03 -14.11
N GLU A 116 -37.13 38.41 -13.10
CA GLU A 116 -38.59 38.24 -13.02
C GLU A 116 -39.28 39.40 -12.27
N ASP A 117 -38.51 40.31 -11.66
CA ASP A 117 -39.00 41.43 -10.83
C ASP A 117 -38.94 42.82 -11.51
N GLU A 118 -38.57 42.92 -12.81
CA GLU A 118 -38.66 44.14 -13.66
C GLU A 118 -39.78 44.04 -14.71
#